data_AF-A0A453ST12-F1
#
_entry.id   AF-A0A453ST12-F1
#
_cell.length_a   1.000
_cell.length_b   1.000
_cell.length_c   1.000
_cell.angle_alpha   90.00
_cell.angle_beta   90.00
_cell.angle_gamma   90.00
#
_symmetry.space_group_name_H-M   'P 1'
#
loop_
_entity.id
_entity.type
_entity.pdbx_description
1 polymer ?
#
loop_
_entity_poly.entity_id
_entity_poly.type
_entity_poly.pdbx_seq_one_letter_code
_entity_poly.pdbx_strand_id
1 'polypeptide(L)'
;MHYLGCSYGYLIFSYEEHCLLVDVHSGTKVKPPKLRSNNRLGYFGGIGILTGPLSSPNSCLLLCSRTSMFEWQVGTNSWSEHPLTLKGERIHQIVFFKGVTFVMDVLVRLHTIH
;
A
#
# COMPACT_ATOMS: atom_id res chain seq x y z
N MET A 1 -5.12 15.06 0.25
CA MET A 1 -4.54 13.99 -0.57
C MET A 1 -3.14 13.72 -0.04
N HIS A 2 -2.80 12.47 0.26
CA HIS A 2 -1.55 12.10 0.91
C HIS A 2 -0.74 11.17 -0.01
N TYR A 3 0.54 11.48 -0.20
CA TYR A 3 1.47 10.60 -0.89
C TYR A 3 1.81 9.41 0.02
N LEU A 4 1.72 8.20 -0.53
CA LEU A 4 1.95 6.96 0.19
C LEU A 4 3.21 6.23 -0.28
N GLY A 5 3.74 6.53 -1.47
CA GLY A 5 4.91 5.84 -1.98
C GLY A 5 4.94 5.80 -3.51
N CYS A 6 5.98 5.18 -4.05
CA CYS A 6 6.10 4.93 -5.47
C CYS A 6 6.72 3.55 -5.74
N SER A 7 6.30 2.93 -6.83
CA SER A 7 6.80 1.61 -7.26
C SER A 7 6.38 1.33 -8.69
N TYR A 8 7.24 0.65 -9.45
CA TYR A 8 6.94 0.21 -10.82
C TYR A 8 6.37 1.29 -11.75
N GLY A 9 6.85 2.53 -11.64
CA GLY A 9 6.42 3.64 -12.50
C GLY A 9 5.13 4.34 -12.04
N TYR A 10 4.60 4.04 -10.86
CA TYR A 10 3.41 4.69 -10.32
C TYR A 10 3.71 5.46 -9.04
N LEU A 11 3.11 6.65 -8.90
CA LEU A 11 2.92 7.35 -7.63
C LEU A 11 1.62 6.88 -6.98
N ILE A 12 1.66 6.63 -5.68
CA ILE A 12 0.55 6.09 -4.91
C ILE A 12 0.05 7.17 -3.96
N PHE A 13 -1.25 7.46 -4.01
CA PHE A 13 -1.89 8.46 -3.17
C PHE A 13 -3.14 7.92 -2.48
N SER A 14 -3.48 8.51 -1.34
CA SER A 14 -4.79 8.35 -0.70
C SER A 14 -5.52 9.69 -0.51
N TYR A 15 -6.84 9.63 -0.52
CA TYR A 15 -7.72 10.72 -0.15
C TYR A 15 -8.99 10.12 0.47
N GLU A 16 -9.20 10.33 1.77
CA GLU A 16 -10.29 9.67 2.50
C GLU A 16 -10.27 8.14 2.25
N GLU A 17 -11.36 7.58 1.75
CA GLU A 17 -11.53 6.17 1.40
C GLU A 17 -10.99 5.79 0.01
N HIS A 18 -10.44 6.76 -0.72
CA HIS A 18 -9.99 6.55 -2.09
C HIS A 18 -8.48 6.36 -2.17
N CYS A 19 -8.06 5.41 -3.00
CA CYS A 19 -6.69 5.27 -3.48
C CYS A 19 -6.59 5.76 -4.93
N LEU A 20 -5.45 6.34 -5.30
CA LEU A 20 -5.15 6.77 -6.65
C LEU A 20 -3.72 6.38 -7.02
N LEU A 21 -3.57 5.67 -8.13
CA LEU A 21 -2.30 5.42 -8.78
C LEU A 21 -2.16 6.37 -9.96
N VAL A 22 -0.99 7.02 -10.08
CA VAL A 22 -0.67 7.92 -11.19
C VAL A 22 0.59 7.43 -11.88
N ASP A 23 0.47 7.08 -13.15
CA ASP A 23 1.60 6.70 -13.99
C ASP A 23 2.54 7.91 -14.17
N VAL A 24 3.82 7.76 -13.83
CA VAL A 24 4.79 8.88 -13.82
C VAL A 24 5.11 9.39 -15.22
N HIS A 25 4.93 8.57 -16.25
CA HIS A 25 5.33 8.90 -17.61
C HIS A 25 4.19 9.59 -18.38
N SER A 26 2.99 9.03 -18.30
CA SER A 26 1.80 9.46 -19.04
C SER A 26 0.84 10.31 -18.21
N GLY A 27 0.95 10.30 -16.88
CA GLY A 27 -0.02 10.93 -15.98
C GLY A 27 -1.36 10.19 -15.89
N THR A 28 -1.47 9.00 -16.51
CA THR A 28 -2.68 8.19 -16.51
C THR A 28 -3.04 7.78 -15.08
N LYS A 29 -4.33 7.88 -14.76
CA LYS A 29 -4.86 7.63 -13.42
C LYS A 29 -5.56 6.28 -13.37
N VAL A 30 -5.15 5.44 -12.42
CA VAL A 30 -5.85 4.19 -12.09
C VAL A 30 -6.44 4.31 -10.70
N LYS A 31 -7.71 3.97 -10.58
CA LYS A 31 -8.46 4.04 -9.32
C LYS A 31 -8.82 2.62 -8.86
N PRO A 32 -8.16 2.12 -7.80
CA PRO A 32 -8.62 0.92 -7.11
C PRO A 32 -10.03 1.10 -6.53
N PRO A 33 -10.68 0.00 -6.08
CA PRO A 33 -11.94 0.06 -5.33
C PRO A 33 -11.82 0.97 -4.10
N LYS A 34 -12.96 1.47 -3.62
CA LYS A 34 -12.99 2.22 -2.36
C LYS A 34 -12.50 1.33 -1.22
N LEU A 35 -11.63 1.88 -0.41
CA LEU A 35 -11.12 1.26 0.79
C LEU A 35 -12.21 1.41 1.88
N ARG A 36 -12.48 0.38 2.69
CA ARG A 36 -13.61 0.41 3.67
C ARG A 36 -13.56 1.62 4.61
N SER A 37 -14.67 2.33 4.80
CA SER A 37 -14.75 3.54 5.63
C SER A 37 -14.05 3.37 7.00
N ASN A 38 -13.26 4.38 7.40
CA ASN A 38 -12.41 4.46 8.62
C ASN A 38 -10.92 4.06 8.49
N ASN A 39 -10.42 3.83 7.29
CA ASN A 39 -8.98 3.66 7.03
C ASN A 39 -8.22 5.00 7.08
N ARG A 40 -7.67 5.34 8.24
CA ARG A 40 -6.91 6.57 8.44
C ARG A 40 -5.49 6.52 7.82
N LEU A 41 -5.33 5.92 6.64
CA LEU A 41 -4.04 5.70 5.95
C LEU A 41 -3.26 7.00 5.76
N GLY A 42 -3.88 7.99 5.11
CA GLY A 42 -3.20 9.26 4.82
C GLY A 42 -2.91 10.12 6.06
N TYR A 43 -3.76 10.01 7.09
CA TYR A 43 -3.69 10.87 8.27
C TYR A 43 -2.62 10.43 9.29
N PHE A 44 -2.25 9.14 9.32
CA PHE A 44 -1.32 8.58 10.31
C PHE A 44 0.03 8.13 9.73
N GLY A 45 0.34 8.55 8.50
CA GLY A 45 1.60 8.21 7.82
C GLY A 45 1.62 6.78 7.30
N GLY A 46 0.54 6.37 6.62
CA GLY A 46 0.52 5.12 5.88
C GLY A 46 1.47 5.14 4.67
N ILE A 47 1.80 3.97 4.18
CA ILE A 47 2.72 3.75 3.06
C ILE A 47 2.09 2.75 2.07
N GLY A 48 2.46 2.84 0.79
CA GLY A 48 1.95 1.95 -0.24
C GLY A 48 3.06 1.47 -1.18
N ILE A 49 2.92 0.24 -1.66
CA ILE A 49 3.82 -0.38 -2.64
C ILE A 49 3.06 -1.36 -3.53
N LEU A 50 3.41 -1.41 -4.81
CA LEU A 50 3.01 -2.50 -5.70
C LEU A 50 3.98 -3.69 -5.53
N THR A 51 3.49 -4.92 -5.54
CA THR A 51 4.34 -6.13 -5.49
C THR A 51 4.98 -6.44 -6.84
N GLY A 52 4.40 -5.94 -7.94
CA GLY A 52 4.88 -6.07 -9.32
C GLY A 52 4.42 -4.91 -10.20
N PRO A 53 4.78 -4.90 -11.50
CA PRO A 53 4.18 -3.99 -12.46
C PRO A 53 2.66 -4.18 -12.51
N LEU A 54 1.89 -3.10 -12.69
CA LEU A 54 0.42 -3.16 -12.73
C LEU A 54 -0.13 -4.12 -13.81
N SER A 55 0.61 -4.29 -14.90
CA SER A 55 0.29 -5.22 -15.99
C SER A 55 0.64 -6.69 -15.70
N SER A 56 1.37 -6.97 -14.62
CA SER A 56 1.80 -8.32 -14.27
C SER A 56 0.63 -9.14 -13.72
N PRO A 57 0.49 -10.42 -14.10
CA PRO A 57 -0.42 -11.32 -13.41
C PRO A 57 -0.05 -11.38 -11.93
N ASN A 58 -1.06 -11.42 -11.07
CA ASN A 58 -0.91 -11.46 -9.60
C ASN A 58 -0.21 -10.24 -8.97
N SER A 59 -0.11 -9.12 -9.69
CA SER A 59 0.33 -7.87 -9.05
C SER A 59 -0.70 -7.44 -8.01
N CYS A 60 -0.22 -7.05 -6.84
CA CYS A 60 -1.03 -6.51 -5.76
C CYS A 60 -0.53 -5.11 -5.38
N LEU A 61 -1.45 -4.26 -4.96
CA LEU A 61 -1.15 -3.03 -4.24
C LEU A 61 -1.31 -3.29 -2.75
N LEU A 62 -0.23 -3.09 -2.01
CA LEU A 62 -0.22 -3.15 -0.55
C LEU A 62 -0.26 -1.73 0.00
N LEU A 63 -1.21 -1.43 0.87
CA LEU A 63 -1.27 -0.19 1.64
C LEU A 63 -1.19 -0.54 3.12
N CYS A 64 -0.19 -0.05 3.82
CA CYS A 64 -0.05 -0.30 5.25
C CYS A 64 -0.38 0.95 6.06
N SER A 65 -1.25 0.76 7.05
CA SER A 65 -1.46 1.66 8.17
C SER A 65 -0.62 1.21 9.37
N ARG A 66 -0.81 1.83 10.54
CA ARG A 66 -0.17 1.39 11.79
C ARG A 66 -0.69 0.04 12.31
N THR A 67 -1.91 -0.34 11.93
CA THR A 67 -2.64 -1.45 12.54
C THR A 67 -3.12 -2.50 11.54
N SER A 68 -3.15 -2.17 10.25
CA SER A 68 -3.66 -3.03 9.20
C SER A 68 -2.88 -2.85 7.90
N MET A 69 -2.69 -3.94 7.16
CA MET A 69 -2.28 -3.97 5.78
C MET A 69 -3.52 -4.24 4.93
N PHE A 70 -3.73 -3.41 3.92
CA PHE A 70 -4.76 -3.59 2.91
C PHE A 70 -4.10 -4.06 1.63
N GLU A 71 -4.60 -5.16 1.08
CA GLU A 71 -4.13 -5.75 -0.16
C GLU A 71 -5.23 -5.66 -1.21
N TRP A 72 -4.88 -5.12 -2.37
CA TRP A 72 -5.73 -5.15 -3.55
C TRP A 72 -5.01 -5.87 -4.67
N GLN A 73 -5.54 -7.05 -5.04
CA GLN A 73 -5.12 -7.72 -6.27
C GLN A 73 -5.64 -6.92 -7.47
N VAL A 74 -4.73 -6.52 -8.34
CA VAL A 74 -5.04 -5.65 -9.48
C VAL A 74 -6.12 -6.30 -10.34
N GLY A 75 -7.18 -5.54 -10.63
CA GLY A 75 -8.33 -5.99 -11.42
C GLY A 75 -9.50 -6.57 -10.62
N THR A 76 -9.35 -6.75 -9.30
CA THR A 76 -10.45 -7.18 -8.43
C THR A 76 -11.26 -5.98 -7.88
N ASN A 77 -12.46 -6.25 -7.36
CA ASN A 77 -13.41 -5.22 -6.90
C ASN A 77 -13.36 -4.95 -5.38
N SER A 78 -12.46 -5.60 -4.66
CA SER A 78 -12.41 -5.54 -3.19
C SER A 78 -11.00 -5.55 -2.65
N TRP A 79 -10.87 -5.11 -1.41
CA TRP A 79 -9.64 -5.17 -0.63
C TRP A 79 -9.69 -6.30 0.39
N SER A 80 -8.58 -6.98 0.57
CA SER A 80 -8.31 -7.85 1.72
C SER A 80 -7.65 -7.03 2.81
N GLU A 81 -8.09 -7.17 4.06
CA GLU A 81 -7.48 -6.49 5.21
C GLU A 81 -6.85 -7.52 6.15
N HIS A 82 -5.59 -7.27 6.49
CA HIS A 82 -4.79 -8.13 7.36
C HIS A 82 -4.29 -7.30 8.56
N PRO A 83 -4.53 -7.73 9.81
CA PRO A 83 -4.09 -6.98 10.99
C PRO A 83 -2.56 -7.02 11.13
N LEU A 84 -1.98 -5.89 11.50
CA LEU A 84 -0.54 -5.73 11.76
C LEU A 84 -0.26 -5.71 13.25
N THR A 85 0.62 -6.61 13.70
CA THR A 85 1.05 -6.74 15.10
C THR A 85 2.30 -5.91 15.39
N LEU A 86 2.43 -4.72 14.79
CA LEU A 86 3.60 -3.84 14.91
C LEU A 86 3.55 -2.89 16.12
N LYS A 87 2.78 -3.23 17.17
CA LYS A 87 2.55 -2.38 18.36
C LYS A 87 2.12 -0.92 18.03
N GLY A 88 1.51 -0.71 16.86
CA GLY A 88 1.04 0.60 16.40
C GLY A 88 2.14 1.54 15.88
N GLU A 89 3.35 1.02 15.66
CA GLU A 89 4.49 1.80 15.15
C GLU A 89 4.29 2.18 13.69
N ARG A 90 4.84 3.34 13.30
CA ARG A 90 4.77 3.76 11.90
C ARG A 90 5.74 2.97 11.06
N ILE A 91 5.30 2.65 9.85
CA ILE A 91 6.12 2.02 8.85
C ILE A 91 6.88 3.10 8.08
N HIS A 92 8.19 2.91 7.95
CA HIS A 92 9.06 3.77 7.15
C HIS A 92 9.19 3.25 5.71
N GLN A 93 9.34 1.93 5.54
CA GLN A 93 9.56 1.31 4.23
C GLN A 93 8.93 -0.08 4.15
N ILE A 94 8.41 -0.42 2.97
CA ILE A 94 7.97 -1.78 2.63
C ILE A 94 8.86 -2.31 1.52
N VAL A 95 9.24 -3.58 1.61
CA VAL A 95 9.98 -4.31 0.57
C VAL A 95 9.29 -5.63 0.32
N PHE A 96 8.88 -5.88 -0.92
CA PHE A 96 8.39 -7.19 -1.34
C PHE A 96 9.54 -7.96 -2.00
N PHE A 97 9.89 -9.12 -1.46
CA PHE A 97 10.99 -9.93 -1.98
C PHE A 97 10.71 -11.42 -1.82
N LYS A 98 10.82 -12.17 -2.92
CA LYS A 98 10.61 -13.64 -2.96
C LYS A 98 9.30 -14.10 -2.31
N GLY A 99 8.21 -13.38 -2.53
CA GLY A 99 6.89 -13.74 -1.98
C GLY A 99 6.70 -13.35 -0.51
N VAL A 100 7.64 -12.63 0.08
CA VAL A 100 7.59 -12.19 1.47
C VAL A 100 7.57 -10.66 1.53
N THR A 101 6.70 -10.12 2.37
CA THR A 101 6.60 -8.67 2.62
C THR A 101 7.40 -8.33 3.88
N PHE A 102 8.48 -7.59 3.69
CA PHE A 102 9.30 -7.05 4.76
C PHE A 102 8.93 -5.60 5.02
N VAL A 103 8.96 -5.22 6.29
CA VAL A 103 8.59 -3.88 6.73
C VAL A 103 9.62 -3.36 7.72
N MET A 104 10.09 -2.15 7.46
CA MET A 104 10.95 -1.40 8.37
C MET A 104 10.11 -0.33 9.06
N ASP A 105 10.06 -0.35 10.39
CA ASP A 105 9.41 0.72 11.15
C ASP A 105 10.31 1.95 11.29
N VAL A 106 9.76 3.05 11.81
CA VAL A 106 10.49 4.30 12.04
C VAL A 106 11.61 4.18 13.08
N LEU A 107 11.66 3.09 13.84
CA LEU A 107 12.75 2.77 14.76
C LEU A 107 13.80 1.85 14.10
N VAL A 108 13.72 1.67 12.78
CA VAL A 108 14.65 0.87 11.96
C VAL A 108 14.64 -0.62 12.34
N ARG A 109 13.54 -1.11 12.91
CA ARG A 109 13.36 -2.54 13.19
C ARG A 109 12.72 -3.20 11.99
N LEU A 110 13.24 -4.36 11.62
CA LEU A 110 12.75 -5.17 10.51
C LEU A 110 11.72 -6.18 11.00
N HIS A 111 10.59 -6.24 10.31
CA HIS A 111 9.49 -7.16 10.57
C HIS A 111 9.08 -7.86 9.28
N THR A 112 8.48 -9.03 9.42
CA THR A 112 7.86 -9.76 8.31
C THR A 112 6.34 -9.74 8.49
N ILE A 113 5.61 -9.49 7.41
CA ILE A 113 4.15 -9.54 7.38
C ILE A 113 3.75 -10.70 6.47
N HIS A 114 2.75 -11.46 6.91
CA HIS A 114 2.17 -12.60 6.21
C HIS A 114 0.74 -12.28 5.78
#